data_AF-A0A377VY71-F1
#
_entry.id   AF-A0A377VY71-F1
#
_cell.length_a   1.000
_cell.length_b   1.000
_cell.length_c   1.000
_cell.angle_alpha   90.00
_cell.angle_beta   90.00
_cell.angle_gamma   90.00
#
_symmetry.space_group_name_H-M   'P 1'
#
loop_
_entity.id
_entity.type
_entity.pdbx_description
1 polymer ?
#
loop_
_entity_poly.entity_id
_entity_poly.type
_entity_poly.pdbx_seq_one_letter_code
_entity_poly.pdbx_strand_id
1 'polypeptide(L)'
;MSISNCQQAIAHGIAMVPEDRKKDGIVPVMAVGKNITLAALNQFTGAMSSLDDAAEQHCIQQSIQRLKIKTSSPELAIGRLSGGNQQKAILARCLLLNPRILILDEPTRGIDIGRSMKFIN
;
A
#
# COMPACT_ATOMS: atom_id res chain seq x y z
N MET A 1 17.78 16.67 -11.35
CA MET A 1 17.55 15.31 -10.81
C MET A 1 16.93 14.50 -11.94
N SER A 2 17.57 13.41 -12.38
CA SER A 2 17.05 12.55 -13.45
C SER A 2 16.42 11.30 -12.84
N ILE A 3 15.19 10.96 -13.22
CA ILE A 3 14.49 9.73 -12.83
C ILE A 3 14.27 8.93 -14.10
N SER A 4 14.88 7.76 -14.18
CA SER A 4 14.84 6.89 -15.37
C SER A 4 14.20 5.52 -15.09
N ASN A 5 13.93 5.20 -13.82
CA ASN A 5 13.25 3.96 -13.41
C ASN A 5 12.51 4.10 -12.07
N CYS A 6 11.67 3.10 -11.75
CA CYS A 6 10.85 3.08 -10.52
C CYS A 6 11.68 3.06 -9.23
N GLN A 7 12.82 2.36 -9.23
CA GLN A 7 13.69 2.27 -8.06
C GLN A 7 14.22 3.65 -7.65
N GLN A 8 14.65 4.45 -8.65
CA GLN A 8 15.09 5.83 -8.44
C GLN A 8 13.95 6.71 -7.92
N ALA A 9 12.73 6.56 -8.46
CA ALA A 9 11.57 7.31 -7.98
C ALA A 9 11.31 7.02 -6.48
N ILE A 10 11.29 5.75 -6.08
CA ILE A 10 11.11 5.33 -4.68
C ILE A 10 12.22 5.87 -3.80
N ALA A 11 13.49 5.76 -4.21
CA ALA A 11 14.64 6.29 -3.46
C ALA A 11 14.57 7.82 -3.27
N HIS A 12 13.93 8.52 -4.20
CA HIS A 12 13.66 9.95 -4.08
C HIS A 12 12.37 10.28 -3.30
N GLY A 13 11.71 9.29 -2.70
CA GLY A 13 10.49 9.46 -1.92
C GLY A 13 9.27 9.76 -2.79
N ILE A 14 9.21 9.23 -4.00
CA ILE A 14 8.06 9.36 -4.89
C ILE A 14 7.35 8.00 -4.96
N ALA A 15 6.05 7.99 -4.68
CA ALA A 15 5.19 6.82 -4.81
C ALA A 15 3.96 7.14 -5.65
N MET A 16 3.38 6.13 -6.30
CA MET A 16 2.21 6.27 -7.15
C MET A 16 1.16 5.22 -6.81
N VAL A 17 -0.09 5.63 -6.72
CA VAL A 17 -1.27 4.76 -6.69
C VAL A 17 -1.84 4.70 -8.13
N PRO A 18 -1.75 3.55 -8.83
CA PRO A 18 -2.21 3.44 -10.22
C PRO A 18 -3.73 3.41 -10.35
N GLU A 19 -4.24 3.80 -11.53
CA GLU A 19 -5.67 3.71 -11.88
C GLU A 19 -6.14 2.24 -11.94
N ASP A 20 -5.47 1.40 -12.74
CA ASP A 20 -5.83 -0.01 -12.89
C ASP A 20 -5.25 -0.86 -11.76
N ARG A 21 -5.99 -0.86 -10.64
CA ARG A 21 -5.67 -1.67 -9.46
C ARG A 21 -5.56 -3.17 -9.75
N LYS A 22 -6.24 -3.71 -10.77
CA LYS A 22 -6.28 -5.16 -11.02
C LYS A 22 -5.08 -5.61 -11.83
N LYS A 23 -4.69 -4.81 -12.82
CA LYS A 23 -3.56 -5.09 -13.71
C LYS A 23 -2.24 -4.72 -13.05
N ASP A 24 -2.19 -3.56 -12.40
CA ASP A 24 -0.93 -2.92 -12.01
C ASP A 24 -0.81 -2.67 -10.50
N GLY A 25 -1.90 -2.79 -9.73
CA GLY A 25 -1.93 -2.38 -8.33
C GLY A 25 -1.83 -3.50 -7.28
N ILE A 26 -2.35 -4.69 -7.56
CA ILE A 26 -2.43 -5.79 -6.57
C ILE A 26 -1.89 -7.10 -7.10
N VAL A 27 -1.49 -7.99 -6.20
CA VAL A 27 -1.28 -9.41 -6.49
C VAL A 27 -2.55 -10.16 -6.04
N PRO A 28 -3.48 -10.53 -6.95
CA PRO A 28 -4.86 -10.84 -6.58
C PRO A 28 -5.02 -12.06 -5.64
N VAL A 29 -4.15 -13.05 -5.81
CA VAL A 29 -4.15 -14.30 -5.03
C VAL A 29 -3.50 -14.14 -3.65
N MET A 30 -2.77 -13.04 -3.45
CA MET A 30 -2.03 -12.80 -2.21
C MET A 30 -2.94 -12.14 -1.16
N ALA A 31 -2.63 -12.42 0.11
CA ALA A 31 -3.31 -11.85 1.27
C ALA A 31 -3.36 -10.31 1.23
N VAL A 32 -4.42 -9.72 1.79
CA VAL A 32 -4.56 -8.27 1.95
C VAL A 32 -3.37 -7.70 2.73
N GLY A 33 -2.99 -8.32 3.84
CA GLY A 33 -1.86 -7.90 4.67
C GLY A 33 -0.54 -7.87 3.90
N LYS A 34 -0.23 -8.96 3.20
CA LYS A 34 0.97 -9.03 2.35
C LYS A 34 0.93 -8.04 1.19
N ASN A 35 -0.25 -7.76 0.64
CA ASN A 35 -0.40 -6.70 -0.34
C ASN A 35 -0.14 -5.32 0.29
N ILE A 36 -0.46 -5.08 1.55
CA ILE A 36 -0.15 -3.80 2.21
C ILE A 36 1.36 -3.63 2.38
N THR A 37 2.08 -4.66 2.86
CA THR A 37 3.50 -4.55 3.21
C THR A 37 4.45 -4.76 2.04
N LEU A 38 3.99 -5.26 0.90
CA LEU A 38 4.83 -5.71 -0.23
C LEU A 38 5.94 -4.75 -0.64
N ALA A 39 5.64 -3.46 -0.80
CA ALA A 39 6.63 -2.46 -1.24
C ALA A 39 7.62 -2.05 -0.13
N ALA A 40 7.23 -2.28 1.13
CA ALA A 40 7.97 -1.92 2.33
C ALA A 40 8.56 -3.16 3.04
N LEU A 41 8.63 -4.31 2.35
CA LEU A 41 9.03 -5.58 2.98
C LEU A 41 10.43 -5.50 3.60
N ASN A 42 11.32 -4.69 3.00
CA ASN A 42 12.66 -4.44 3.51
C ASN A 42 12.69 -3.82 4.92
N GLN A 43 11.60 -3.19 5.38
CA GLN A 43 11.48 -2.65 6.73
C GLN A 43 11.28 -3.74 7.79
N PHE A 44 10.90 -4.95 7.37
CA PHE A 44 10.63 -6.09 8.23
C PHE A 44 11.66 -7.22 8.05
N THR A 45 12.64 -7.06 7.16
CA THR A 45 13.69 -8.07 6.93
C THR A 45 14.96 -7.71 7.69
N GLY A 46 15.41 -8.62 8.56
CA GLY A 46 16.68 -8.51 9.28
C GLY A 46 17.91 -8.88 8.42
N ALA A 47 19.09 -8.74 9.01
CA ALA A 47 20.40 -8.93 8.35
C ALA A 47 20.62 -10.33 7.73
N MET A 48 19.83 -11.33 8.14
CA MET A 48 19.91 -12.71 7.66
C MET A 48 18.67 -13.14 6.86
N SER A 49 17.97 -12.18 6.24
CA SER A 49 16.69 -12.41 5.55
C SER A 49 15.58 -12.99 6.44
N SER A 50 15.73 -12.89 7.76
CA SER A 50 14.69 -13.25 8.73
C SER A 50 13.60 -12.19 8.70
N LEU A 51 12.35 -12.61 8.53
CA LEU A 51 11.20 -11.71 8.58
C LEU A 51 10.79 -11.49 10.04
N ASP A 52 10.68 -10.24 10.47
CA ASP A 52 10.03 -9.86 11.72
C ASP A 52 8.51 -9.88 11.51
N ASP A 53 7.94 -11.08 11.60
CA ASP A 53 6.51 -11.32 11.40
C ASP A 53 5.65 -10.51 12.38
N ALA A 54 6.15 -10.27 13.60
CA ALA A 54 5.41 -9.53 14.62
C ALA A 54 5.31 -8.05 14.25
N ALA A 55 6.43 -7.44 13.83
CA ALA A 55 6.45 -6.06 13.36
C ALA A 55 5.61 -5.88 12.08
N GLU A 56 5.70 -6.83 11.13
CA GLU A 56 4.91 -6.79 9.91
C GLU A 56 3.41 -6.87 10.21
N GLN A 57 3.00 -7.81 11.07
CA GLN A 57 1.60 -7.94 11.49
C GLN A 57 1.08 -6.70 12.19
N HIS A 58 1.88 -6.10 13.08
CA HIS A 58 1.51 -4.84 13.73
C HIS A 58 1.23 -3.73 12.70
N CYS A 59 2.13 -3.57 11.72
CA CYS A 59 1.99 -2.59 10.65
C CYS A 59 0.75 -2.85 9.77
N ILE A 60 0.47 -4.10 9.44
CA ILE A 60 -0.73 -4.51 8.70
C ILE A 60 -2.00 -4.07 9.44
N GLN A 61 -2.10 -4.36 10.74
CA GLN A 61 -3.27 -4.01 11.54
C GLN A 61 -3.46 -2.49 11.63
N GLN A 62 -2.37 -1.75 11.89
CA GLN A 62 -2.42 -0.28 11.91
C GLN A 62 -2.89 0.30 10.58
N SER A 63 -2.41 -0.23 9.45
CA SER A 63 -2.78 0.20 8.11
C SER A 63 -4.26 -0.06 7.80
N ILE A 64 -4.76 -1.25 8.15
CA ILE A 64 -6.17 -1.63 7.99
C ILE A 64 -7.08 -0.68 8.78
N GLN A 65 -6.72 -0.39 10.04
CA GLN A 65 -7.47 0.52 10.90
C GLN A 65 -7.44 1.96 10.38
N ARG A 66 -6.24 2.49 10.08
CA ARG A 66 -6.03 3.89 9.66
C ARG A 66 -6.80 4.23 8.39
N LEU A 67 -6.83 3.32 7.41
CA LEU A 67 -7.51 3.55 6.13
C LEU A 67 -8.92 2.93 6.06
N LYS A 68 -9.39 2.34 7.16
CA LYS A 68 -10.70 1.69 7.26
C LYS A 68 -10.91 0.69 6.11
N ILE A 69 -9.94 -0.21 5.93
CA ILE A 69 -9.99 -1.28 4.94
C ILE A 69 -10.97 -2.35 5.46
N LYS A 70 -12.09 -2.53 4.78
CA LYS A 70 -13.06 -3.58 5.13
C LYS A 70 -12.56 -4.91 4.60
N THR A 71 -12.09 -5.78 5.49
CA THR A 71 -11.70 -7.16 5.22
C THR A 71 -12.15 -8.05 6.38
N SER A 72 -12.45 -9.33 6.13
CA SER A 72 -12.78 -10.29 7.19
C SER A 72 -11.55 -10.73 7.97
N SER A 73 -10.38 -10.77 7.32
CA SER A 73 -9.08 -10.89 7.97
C SER A 73 -7.96 -10.39 7.04
N PRO A 74 -6.75 -10.12 7.55
CA PRO A 74 -5.59 -9.79 6.71
C PRO A 74 -5.17 -10.88 5.74
N GLU A 75 -5.47 -12.15 6.04
CA GLU A 75 -5.09 -13.33 5.27
C GLU A 75 -6.01 -13.57 4.06
N LEU A 76 -7.16 -12.90 4.01
CA LEU A 76 -8.07 -12.96 2.86
C LEU A 76 -7.33 -12.53 1.58
N ALA A 77 -7.53 -13.27 0.48
CA ALA A 77 -7.01 -12.87 -0.82
C ALA A 77 -7.57 -11.50 -1.24
N ILE A 78 -6.69 -10.54 -1.57
CA ILE A 78 -7.09 -9.16 -1.88
C ILE A 78 -8.05 -9.07 -3.08
N GLY A 79 -7.98 -10.02 -4.01
CA GLY A 79 -8.89 -10.13 -5.14
C GLY A 79 -10.37 -10.26 -4.73
N ARG A 80 -10.65 -10.70 -3.50
CA ARG A 80 -12.00 -10.84 -2.94
C ARG A 80 -12.57 -9.55 -2.33
N LEU A 81 -11.74 -8.52 -2.14
CA LEU A 81 -12.21 -7.23 -1.64
C LEU A 81 -12.94 -6.44 -2.74
N SER A 82 -13.85 -5.55 -2.34
CA SER A 82 -14.42 -4.56 -3.26
C SER A 82 -13.33 -3.64 -3.82
N GLY A 83 -13.56 -3.06 -4.99
CA GLY A 83 -12.57 -2.20 -5.65
C GLY A 83 -12.06 -1.05 -4.77
N GLY A 84 -12.94 -0.41 -4.01
CA GLY A 84 -12.55 0.65 -3.08
C GLY A 84 -11.67 0.16 -1.93
N ASN A 85 -11.89 -1.05 -1.41
CA ASN A 85 -11.01 -1.61 -0.36
C ASN A 85 -9.68 -2.11 -0.93
N GLN A 86 -9.66 -2.59 -2.17
CA GLN A 86 -8.40 -2.88 -2.89
C GLN A 86 -7.57 -1.59 -3.03
N GLN A 87 -8.20 -0.48 -3.44
CA GLN A 87 -7.50 0.78 -3.64
C GLN A 87 -7.04 1.41 -2.31
N LYS A 88 -7.80 1.26 -1.21
CA LYS A 88 -7.30 1.61 0.13
C LYS A 88 -6.09 0.78 0.55
N ALA A 89 -6.04 -0.51 0.21
CA ALA A 89 -4.88 -1.35 0.50
C ALA A 89 -3.64 -0.96 -0.33
N ILE A 90 -3.82 -0.57 -1.60
CA ILE A 90 -2.74 -0.01 -2.42
C ILE A 90 -2.25 1.32 -1.83
N LEU A 91 -3.17 2.20 -1.43
CA LEU A 91 -2.83 3.45 -0.77
C LEU A 91 -2.03 3.20 0.52
N ALA A 92 -2.41 2.19 1.32
CA ALA A 92 -1.66 1.76 2.48
C ALA A 92 -0.21 1.42 2.11
N ARG A 93 -0.02 0.56 1.10
CA ARG A 93 1.29 0.16 0.59
C ARG A 93 2.15 1.35 0.21
N CYS A 94 1.59 2.29 -0.54
CA CYS A 94 2.34 3.48 -0.96
C CYS A 94 2.69 4.38 0.22
N LEU A 95 1.83 4.51 1.22
CA LEU A 95 2.08 5.31 2.42
C LEU A 95 3.16 4.70 3.33
N LEU A 96 3.30 3.36 3.37
CA LEU A 96 4.37 2.69 4.12
C LEU A 96 5.78 3.02 3.60
N LEU A 97 5.90 3.48 2.36
CA LEU A 97 7.17 3.96 1.81
C LEU A 97 7.57 5.34 2.37
N ASN A 98 6.74 5.97 3.19
CA ASN A 98 6.89 7.34 3.67
C ASN A 98 7.26 8.32 2.54
N PRO A 99 6.47 8.38 1.45
CA PRO A 99 6.81 9.19 0.30
C PRO A 99 6.71 10.68 0.64
N ARG A 100 7.65 11.46 0.11
CA ARG A 100 7.59 12.93 0.08
C ARG A 100 6.54 13.42 -0.92
N ILE A 101 6.35 12.67 -2.01
CA ILE A 101 5.38 12.96 -3.06
C ILE A 101 4.58 11.68 -3.33
N LEU A 102 3.26 11.77 -3.16
CA LEU A 102 2.32 10.71 -3.51
C LEU A 102 1.49 11.14 -4.71
N ILE A 103 1.62 10.40 -5.82
CA ILE A 103 0.85 10.61 -7.04
C ILE A 103 -0.39 9.70 -6.98
N LEU A 104 -1.54 10.30 -7.24
CA LEU A 104 -2.83 9.61 -7.29
C LEU A 104 -3.37 9.71 -8.71
N ASP A 105 -3.43 8.57 -9.41
CA ASP A 105 -3.95 8.51 -10.78
C ASP A 105 -5.43 8.10 -10.77
N GLU A 106 -6.30 8.99 -11.28
CA GLU A 106 -7.78 8.94 -11.21
C GLU A 106 -8.35 8.31 -9.92
N PRO A 107 -8.05 8.86 -8.73
CA PRO A 107 -8.31 8.16 -7.46
C PRO A 107 -9.80 8.03 -7.10
N THR A 108 -10.69 8.71 -7.82
CA THR A 108 -12.15 8.71 -7.59
C THR A 108 -12.87 7.55 -8.26
N ARG A 109 -12.22 6.74 -9.11
CA ARG A 109 -12.82 5.51 -9.65
C ARG A 109 -12.82 4.39 -8.61
N GLY A 110 -13.83 4.36 -7.76
CA GLY A 110 -14.08 3.26 -6.82
C GLY A 110 -13.86 3.59 -5.34
N ILE A 111 -13.46 4.82 -5.01
CA ILE A 111 -13.51 5.36 -3.66
C ILE A 111 -14.23 6.72 -3.72
N ASP A 112 -15.27 6.88 -2.91
CA ASP A 112 -15.77 8.20 -2.54
C ASP A 112 -14.74 8.82 -1.57
N ILE A 113 -13.70 9.45 -2.12
CA ILE A 113 -12.65 10.13 -1.35
C ILE A 113 -13.26 11.46 -0.90
N GLY A 114 -14.17 11.38 0.07
CA GLY A 114 -14.64 12.53 0.82
C GLY A 114 -13.47 13.19 1.52
N ARG A 115 -12.89 14.20 0.87
CA ARG A 115 -12.33 15.43 1.44
C ARG A 115 -11.79 15.30 2.87
N SER A 116 -10.68 14.60 3.07
CA SER A 116 -9.76 14.79 4.19
C SER A 116 -8.50 13.93 4.04
N MET A 117 -7.52 14.47 3.33
CA MET A 117 -6.13 14.05 3.51
C MET A 117 -5.32 15.31 3.80
N LYS A 118 -5.20 15.64 5.09
CA LYS A 118 -4.17 16.54 5.58
C LYS A 118 -2.92 15.70 5.80
N PHE A 119 -1.85 16.04 5.09
CA PHE A 119 -0.50 15.65 5.49
C PHE A 119 -0.14 16.52 6.70
N ILE A 120 0.03 15.89 7.86
CA ILE A 120 0.63 16.54 9.02
C ILE A 120 2.06 16.02 9.06
N ASN A 121 3.01 16.95 8.96
CA ASN A 121 4.44 16.72 9.12
C ASN A 121 4.75 16.43 10.60
#